data_AF-A0A2E2VYE4-F1
#
_entry.id   AF-A0A2E2VYE4-F1
#
_cell.length_a   1.000
_cell.length_b   1.000
_cell.length_c   1.000
_cell.angle_alpha   90.00
_cell.angle_beta   90.00
_cell.angle_gamma   90.00
#
_symmetry.space_group_name_H-M   'P 1'
#
loop_
_entity.id
_entity.type
_entity.pdbx_description
1 polymer ?
#
loop_
_entity_poly.entity_id
_entity_poly.type
_entity_poly.pdbx_seq_one_letter_code
_entity_poly.pdbx_strand_id
1 'polypeptide(L)'
;MSVRTGGWLPVLWLLLVLSALSVIYVSHLCRQLYNELAKLEQEANALQVEWGRYLLEQSSWASLSRVEQLAKSELQMRVPKPGEVIVVRAGEKVE
;
A
#
# COMPACT_ATOMS: atom_id res chain seq x y z
N MET A 1 50.99 -20.43 35.37
CA MET A 1 49.55 -20.18 35.62
C MET A 1 48.79 -21.46 35.31
N SER A 2 48.76 -22.41 36.26
CA SER A 2 48.07 -23.69 36.07
C SER A 2 46.65 -23.53 36.58
N VAL A 3 45.72 -23.18 35.69
CA VAL A 3 44.29 -23.20 36.02
C VAL A 3 43.90 -24.64 36.26
N ARG A 4 43.41 -24.91 37.47
CA ARG A 4 42.79 -26.17 37.92
C ARG A 4 41.77 -26.63 36.86
N THR A 5 42.20 -27.52 35.97
CA THR A 5 41.54 -27.84 34.68
C THR A 5 40.16 -28.51 34.78
N GLY A 6 39.70 -28.89 35.98
CA GLY A 6 38.42 -29.60 36.16
C GLY A 6 37.18 -28.73 36.44
N GLY A 7 37.32 -27.49 36.90
CA GLY A 7 36.18 -26.72 37.45
C GLY A 7 35.43 -25.83 36.45
N TRP A 8 36.04 -25.49 35.31
CA TRP A 8 35.52 -24.48 34.37
C TRP A 8 34.67 -25.08 33.24
N LEU A 9 34.88 -26.36 32.91
CA LEU A 9 34.09 -27.12 31.95
C LEU A 9 32.57 -27.12 32.25
N PRO A 10 32.10 -27.38 33.48
CA PRO A 10 30.66 -27.35 33.77
C PRO A 10 30.09 -25.93 33.67
N VAL A 11 30.87 -24.90 33.99
CA VAL A 11 30.45 -23.50 33.88
C VAL A 11 30.23 -23.12 32.41
N LEU A 12 31.19 -23.45 31.53
CA LEU A 12 31.03 -23.21 30.10
C LEU A 12 29.87 -23.99 29.50
N TRP A 13 29.68 -25.24 29.93
CA TRP A 13 28.56 -26.05 29.47
C TRP A 13 27.21 -25.43 29.87
N LEU A 14 27.06 -25.00 31.12
CA LEU A 14 25.87 -24.28 31.59
C LEU A 14 25.62 -23.00 30.80
N LEU A 15 26.67 -22.22 30.54
CA LEU A 15 26.59 -20.97 29.78
C LEU A 15 26.14 -21.23 28.33
N LEU A 16 26.62 -22.31 27.73
CA LEU A 16 26.21 -22.74 26.39
C LEU A 16 24.75 -23.18 26.35
N VAL A 17 24.29 -23.97 27.34
CA VAL A 17 22.89 -24.39 27.44
C VAL A 17 21.97 -23.20 27.65
N LEU A 18 22.34 -22.27 28.54
CA LEU A 18 21.59 -21.03 28.76
C LEU A 18 21.50 -20.17 27.49
N SER A 19 22.61 -20.05 26.75
CA SER A 19 22.63 -19.36 25.46
C SER A 19 21.70 -20.01 24.45
N ALA A 20 21.76 -21.34 24.30
CA ALA A 20 20.90 -22.08 23.38
C ALA A 20 19.41 -21.90 23.71
N LEU A 21 19.04 -22.02 24.99
CA LEU A 21 17.66 -21.81 25.45
C LEU A 21 17.18 -20.38 25.21
N SER A 22 18.03 -19.39 25.49
CA SER A 22 17.75 -17.97 25.27
C SER A 22 17.46 -17.68 23.79
N VAL A 23 18.29 -18.20 22.88
CA VAL A 23 18.10 -18.03 21.44
C VAL A 23 16.77 -18.64 20.97
N ILE A 24 16.43 -19.84 21.45
CA ILE A 24 15.15 -20.49 21.12
C ILE A 24 13.97 -19.65 21.62
N TYR A 25 14.04 -19.16 22.86
CA TYR A 25 13.01 -18.34 23.47
C TYR A 25 12.79 -17.03 22.69
N VAL A 26 13.88 -16.33 22.36
CA VAL A 26 13.82 -15.10 21.55
C VAL A 26 13.25 -15.38 20.16
N SER A 27 13.64 -16.49 19.52
CA SER A 27 13.06 -16.87 18.22
C SER A 27 11.55 -17.10 18.31
N HIS A 28 11.08 -17.74 19.38
CA HIS A 28 9.66 -17.97 19.60
C HIS A 28 8.89 -16.66 19.80
N LEU A 29 9.40 -15.75 20.64
CA LEU A 29 8.82 -14.42 20.83
C LEU A 29 8.80 -13.62 19.53
N CYS A 30 9.89 -13.66 18.77
CA CYS A 30 9.98 -12.98 17.47
C CYS A 30 8.88 -13.48 16.52
N ARG A 31 8.66 -14.80 16.44
CA ARG A 31 7.59 -15.38 15.63
C ARG A 31 6.20 -14.94 16.09
N GLN A 32 5.96 -14.84 17.39
CA GLN A 32 4.68 -14.37 17.92
C GLN A 32 4.41 -12.90 17.55
N LEU A 33 5.39 -12.02 17.78
CA LEU A 33 5.29 -10.61 17.40
C LEU A 33 5.10 -10.44 15.89
N TYR A 34 5.82 -11.21 15.07
CA TYR A 34 5.66 -11.18 13.62
C TYR A 34 4.26 -11.61 13.17
N ASN A 35 3.70 -12.64 13.79
CA ASN A 35 2.34 -13.09 13.47
C ASN A 35 1.30 -12.02 13.79
N GLU A 36 1.46 -11.32 14.92
CA GLU A 36 0.58 -10.22 15.28
C GLU A 36 0.70 -9.07 14.28
N LEU A 37 1.92 -8.64 13.96
CA LEU A 37 2.16 -7.61 12.96
C LEU A 37 1.56 -7.98 11.59
N ALA A 38 1.80 -9.22 11.13
CA ALA A 38 1.27 -9.72 9.87
C ALA A 38 -0.26 -9.72 9.84
N LYS A 39 -0.92 -9.98 10.98
CA LYS A 39 -2.37 -9.92 11.09
C LYS A 39 -2.90 -8.50 10.93
N LEU A 40 -2.32 -7.52 11.64
CA LEU A 40 -2.70 -6.11 11.48
C LEU A 40 -2.47 -5.62 10.04
N GLU A 41 -1.37 -6.03 9.42
CA GLU A 41 -1.05 -5.66 8.05
C GLU A 41 -2.03 -6.29 7.04
N GLN A 42 -2.48 -7.53 7.27
CA GLN A 42 -3.55 -8.15 6.48
C GLN A 42 -4.86 -7.39 6.59
N GLU A 43 -5.26 -6.97 7.80
CA GLU A 43 -6.47 -6.17 8.02
C GLU A 43 -6.39 -4.82 7.29
N ALA A 44 -5.26 -4.12 7.39
CA ALA A 44 -5.03 -2.86 6.69
C ALA A 44 -5.11 -3.03 5.16
N ASN A 45 -4.48 -4.08 4.61
CA ASN A 45 -4.53 -4.38 3.18
C ASN A 45 -5.96 -4.70 2.71
N ALA A 46 -6.73 -5.45 3.49
CA ALA A 46 -8.13 -5.73 3.16
C ALA A 46 -8.96 -4.44 3.07
N LEU A 47 -8.75 -3.51 4.02
CA LEU A 47 -9.41 -2.21 4.03
C LEU A 47 -9.01 -1.34 2.82
N GLN A 48 -7.72 -1.36 2.45
CA GLN A 48 -7.19 -0.66 1.28
C GLN A 48 -7.85 -1.14 -0.02
N VAL A 49 -8.01 -2.46 -0.17
CA VAL A 49 -8.69 -3.05 -1.34
C VAL A 49 -10.16 -2.60 -1.39
N GLU A 50 -10.85 -2.61 -0.25
CA GLU A 50 -12.23 -2.16 -0.18
C GLU A 50 -12.38 -0.68 -0.54
N TRP A 51 -11.49 0.17 0.00
CA TRP A 51 -11.40 1.58 -0.37
C TRP A 51 -11.16 1.78 -1.87
N GLY A 52 -10.26 0.99 -2.46
CA GLY A 52 -10.02 1.01 -3.91
C GLY A 52 -11.27 0.66 -4.70
N ARG A 53 -12.05 -0.33 -4.25
CA ARG A 53 -13.33 -0.69 -4.85
C ARG A 53 -14.33 0.47 -4.79
N TYR A 54 -14.51 1.09 -3.62
CA TYR A 54 -15.39 2.26 -3.48
C TYR A 54 -14.93 3.44 -4.34
N LEU A 55 -13.62 3.65 -4.48
CA LEU A 55 -13.10 4.73 -5.32
C LEU A 55 -13.35 4.47 -6.81
N LEU A 56 -13.26 3.22 -7.26
CA LEU A 56 -13.63 2.81 -8.62
C LEU A 56 -15.14 2.95 -8.86
N GLU A 57 -15.95 2.57 -7.88
CA GLU A 57 -17.40 2.80 -7.91
C GLU A 57 -17.71 4.30 -8.01
N GLN A 58 -17.05 5.15 -7.20
CA GLN A 58 -17.30 6.59 -7.19
C GLN A 58 -16.78 7.29 -8.45
N SER A 59 -15.57 6.95 -8.92
CA SER A 59 -14.99 7.53 -10.15
C SER A 59 -15.81 7.19 -11.39
N SER A 60 -16.50 6.05 -11.40
CA SER A 60 -17.46 5.70 -12.46
C SER A 60 -18.68 6.66 -12.50
N TRP A 61 -19.00 7.32 -11.38
CA TRP A 61 -20.15 8.25 -11.27
C TRP A 61 -19.72 9.73 -11.22
N ALA A 62 -18.49 10.05 -10.82
CA ALA A 62 -18.11 11.40 -10.37
C ALA A 62 -17.52 12.34 -11.43
N SER A 63 -16.85 11.86 -12.48
CA SER A 63 -16.08 12.76 -13.37
C SER A 63 -16.72 13.06 -14.72
N LEU A 64 -17.35 12.08 -15.40
CA LEU A 64 -17.81 12.29 -16.78
C LEU A 64 -19.30 12.63 -16.85
N SER A 65 -20.17 11.86 -16.18
CA SER A 65 -21.63 12.06 -16.26
C SER A 65 -22.08 13.38 -15.63
N ARG A 66 -21.46 13.79 -14.52
CA ARG A 66 -21.84 15.02 -13.81
C ARG A 66 -21.40 16.27 -14.58
N VAL A 67 -20.20 16.24 -15.16
CA VAL A 67 -19.67 17.33 -15.98
C VAL A 67 -20.45 17.43 -17.29
N GLU A 68 -20.81 16.32 -17.92
CA GLU A 68 -21.64 16.33 -19.13
C GLU A 68 -23.06 16.85 -18.84
N GLN A 69 -23.68 16.43 -17.73
CA GLN A 69 -24.99 16.97 -17.33
C GLN A 69 -24.93 18.46 -17.05
N LEU A 70 -23.94 18.94 -16.29
CA LEU A 70 -23.80 20.37 -15.98
C LEU A 70 -23.50 21.18 -17.24
N ALA A 71 -22.68 20.67 -18.17
CA ALA A 71 -22.41 21.30 -19.46
C ALA A 71 -23.66 21.37 -20.35
N LYS A 72 -24.51 20.34 -20.34
CA LYS A 72 -25.80 20.35 -21.04
C LYS A 72 -26.82 21.27 -20.38
N SER A 73 -26.91 21.29 -19.05
CA SER A 73 -27.96 22.00 -18.32
C SER A 73 -27.66 23.48 -18.12
N GLU A 74 -26.47 23.82 -17.64
CA GLU A 74 -26.09 25.20 -17.31
C GLU A 74 -25.51 25.95 -18.51
N LEU A 75 -24.73 25.26 -19.35
CA LEU A 75 -24.05 25.87 -20.49
C LEU A 75 -24.76 25.62 -21.83
N GLN A 76 -25.90 24.91 -21.83
CA GLN A 76 -26.66 24.50 -23.03
C GLN A 76 -25.77 23.87 -24.12
N MET A 77 -24.68 23.21 -23.74
CA MET A 77 -23.75 22.63 -24.70
C MET A 77 -24.41 21.44 -25.40
N ARG A 78 -24.48 21.49 -26.73
CA ARG A 78 -24.86 20.37 -27.60
C ARG A 78 -23.63 19.86 -28.35
N VAL A 79 -23.61 18.56 -28.65
CA VAL A 79 -22.59 18.00 -29.54
C VAL A 79 -22.75 18.64 -30.94
N PRO A 80 -21.71 19.31 -31.47
CA PRO A 80 -21.81 19.96 -32.78
C PRO A 80 -22.03 18.93 -33.89
N LYS A 81 -22.84 19.27 -34.88
CA LYS A 81 -23.02 18.40 -36.06
C LYS A 81 -21.76 18.48 -36.95
N PRO A 82 -21.50 17.48 -37.81
CA PRO A 82 -20.29 17.43 -38.65
C PRO A 82 -20.02 18.68 -39.50
N GLY A 83 -21.04 19.49 -39.81
CA GLY A 83 -20.93 20.75 -40.56
C GLY A 83 -20.67 22.02 -39.73
N GLU A 84 -20.63 21.93 -38.41
CA GLU A 84 -20.37 23.07 -37.49
C GLU A 84 -18.93 23.06 -36.94
N VAL A 85 -18.12 22.08 -37.36
CA VAL A 85 -16.72 21.93 -36.92
C VAL A 85 -15.80 22.69 -37.88
N ILE A 86 -15.34 23.87 -37.46
CA ILE A 86 -14.38 24.67 -38.22
C ILE A 86 -12.98 24.34 -37.70
N VAL A 87 -12.21 23.60 -38.51
CA VAL A 87 -10.80 23.30 -38.19
C VAL A 87 -9.95 24.49 -38.63
N VAL A 88 -9.66 25.39 -37.70
CA VAL A 88 -8.74 26.50 -37.96
C VAL A 88 -7.31 25.99 -37.85
N ARG A 89 -6.57 25.91 -38.96
CA ARG A 89 -5.11 25.72 -38.91
C ARG A 89 -4.50 27.00 -38.34
N ALA A 90 -3.79 26.88 -37.21
CA ALA A 90 -3.06 27.99 -36.63
C ALA A 90 -1.92 28.41 -37.58
N GLY A 91 -2.13 29.48 -38.34
CA GLY A 91 -1.08 29.98 -39.23
C GLY A 91 -1.44 30.99 -40.31
N GLU A 92 -2.54 31.74 -40.23
CA GLU A 92 -2.79 32.81 -41.20
C GLU A 92 -3.14 34.12 -40.50
N LYS A 93 -2.10 34.94 -40.31
CA LYS A 93 -2.24 36.37 -40.02
C LYS A 93 -2.89 37.00 -41.25
N VAL A 94 -3.97 37.74 -41.05
CA VAL A 94 -4.46 38.69 -42.05
C VAL A 94 -4.41 40.08 -41.41
N GLU A 95 -3.65 40.91 -42.09
CA GLU A 95 -3.34 42.33 -41.86
C GLU A 95 -4.58 43.22 -41.83
#